data_AF-A0A0J9SJL1-F1
#
_entry.id   AF-A0A0J9SJL1-F1
#
_cell.length_a   1.000
_cell.length_b   1.000
_cell.length_c   1.000
_cell.angle_alpha   90.00
_cell.angle_beta   90.00
_cell.angle_gamma   90.00
#
_symmetry.space_group_name_H-M   'P 1'
#
loop_
_entity.id
_entity.type
_entity.pdbx_description
1 polymer ?
#
loop_
_entity_poly.entity_id
_entity_poly.type
_entity_poly.pdbx_seq_one_letter_code
_entity_poly.pdbx_strand_id
1 'polypeptide(L)'
;MNNKDKYNHERCKNLNSWLYYITKDYNVPQHVITDIFTQSNNTIGEGNQKHYCLNYLYKEKYNDPDKIIKLINLEDYMKDFLSILKNNHDKNHCLCRKFIFECANIYREMNKMYCTGQTRESSTKSDTCSKLVNFNTIFTSYISREKKLKEKLPSLTSNDNDI
;
A
#
# COMPACT_ATOMS: atom_id res chain seq x y z
N MET A 1 5.59 20.53 27.10
CA MET A 1 5.73 19.25 26.35
C MET A 1 4.60 19.19 25.33
N ASN A 2 4.88 19.46 24.05
CA ASN A 2 3.88 19.36 22.99
C ASN A 2 3.78 17.90 22.57
N ASN A 3 2.78 17.20 23.09
CA ASN A 3 2.47 15.83 22.71
C ASN A 3 1.88 15.80 21.28
N LYS A 4 2.77 15.95 20.30
CA LYS A 4 2.51 15.79 18.86
C LYS A 4 2.37 14.32 18.46
N ASP A 5 2.26 13.38 19.41
CA ASP A 5 1.94 11.96 19.13
C ASP A 5 0.46 11.73 18.77
N LYS A 6 -0.27 12.82 18.46
CA LYS A 6 -1.71 12.82 18.16
C LYS A 6 -1.92 12.58 16.66
N TYR A 7 -2.20 11.32 16.32
CA TYR A 7 -2.63 10.80 15.01
C TYR A 7 -1.55 10.76 13.92
N ASN A 8 -1.04 9.55 13.63
CA ASN A 8 -0.20 9.28 12.47
C ASN A 8 -1.02 8.43 11.48
N HIS A 9 -1.25 8.94 10.28
CA HIS A 9 -1.92 8.24 9.17
C HIS A 9 -1.29 6.85 8.92
N GLU A 10 0.02 6.73 9.11
CA GLU A 10 0.79 5.49 9.06
C GLU A 10 0.32 4.47 10.11
N ARG A 11 0.04 4.89 11.35
CA ARG A 11 -0.47 3.98 12.40
C ARG A 11 -1.85 3.43 12.04
N CYS A 12 -2.71 4.27 11.47
CA CYS A 12 -4.03 3.84 11.02
C CYS A 12 -3.92 2.84 9.85
N LYS A 13 -2.99 3.03 8.92
CA LYS A 13 -2.69 2.06 7.86
C LYS A 13 -2.16 0.75 8.43
N ASN A 14 -1.16 0.81 9.31
CA ASN A 14 -0.59 -0.37 9.95
C ASN A 14 -1.65 -1.18 10.70
N LEU A 15 -2.53 -0.50 11.46
CA LEU A 15 -3.66 -1.13 12.15
C LEU A 15 -4.61 -1.82 11.17
N ASN A 16 -5.02 -1.13 10.10
CA ASN A 16 -5.93 -1.69 9.10
C ASN A 16 -5.29 -2.88 8.35
N SER A 17 -4.01 -2.80 7.99
CA SER A 17 -3.28 -3.87 7.32
C SER A 17 -3.16 -5.10 8.23
N TRP A 18 -2.80 -4.91 9.50
CA TRP A 18 -2.75 -6.00 10.48
C TRP A 18 -4.13 -6.63 10.69
N LEU A 19 -5.16 -5.81 10.87
CA LEU A 19 -6.51 -6.28 11.10
C LEU A 19 -7.06 -7.06 9.89
N TYR A 20 -6.72 -6.66 8.66
CA TYR A 20 -7.06 -7.42 7.47
C TYR A 20 -6.54 -8.86 7.53
N TYR A 21 -5.27 -9.06 7.89
CA TYR A 21 -4.72 -10.42 7.99
C TYR A 21 -5.43 -11.26 9.04
N ILE A 22 -5.69 -10.69 10.23
CA ILE A 22 -6.45 -11.37 11.29
C ILE A 22 -7.85 -11.75 10.78
N THR A 23 -8.59 -10.78 10.24
CA THR A 23 -9.99 -10.98 9.83
C THR A 23 -10.14 -11.90 8.62
N LYS A 24 -9.15 -11.90 7.73
CA LYS A 24 -9.03 -12.87 6.64
C LYS A 24 -8.85 -14.28 7.18
N ASP A 25 -7.92 -14.50 8.10
CA ASP A 25 -7.60 -15.83 8.63
C ASP A 25 -8.77 -16.45 9.41
N TYR A 26 -9.53 -15.62 10.13
CA TYR A 26 -10.70 -16.06 10.90
C TYR A 26 -12.04 -15.90 10.14
N ASN A 27 -12.02 -15.54 8.85
CA ASN A 27 -13.22 -15.29 8.04
C ASN A 27 -14.25 -14.35 8.70
N VAL A 28 -13.76 -13.34 9.42
CA VAL A 28 -14.63 -12.39 10.13
C VAL A 28 -15.44 -11.57 9.11
N PRO A 29 -16.78 -11.46 9.27
CA PRO A 29 -17.58 -10.63 8.38
C PRO A 29 -17.18 -9.15 8.43
N GLN A 30 -17.13 -8.50 7.27
CA GLN A 30 -16.64 -7.12 7.16
C GLN A 30 -17.51 -6.11 7.93
N HIS A 31 -18.81 -6.34 8.05
CA HIS A 31 -19.73 -5.49 8.81
C HIS A 31 -19.37 -5.42 10.29
N VAL A 32 -18.92 -6.54 10.89
CA VAL A 32 -18.48 -6.57 12.30
C VAL A 32 -17.33 -5.61 12.54
N ILE A 33 -16.37 -5.58 11.60
CA ILE A 33 -15.22 -4.67 11.70
C ILE A 33 -15.66 -3.22 11.50
N THR A 34 -16.55 -2.96 10.54
CA THR A 34 -17.12 -1.62 10.32
C THR A 34 -17.85 -1.09 11.55
N ASP A 35 -18.59 -1.95 12.25
CA ASP A 35 -19.30 -1.60 13.48
C ASP A 35 -18.31 -1.27 14.60
N ILE A 36 -17.25 -2.06 14.78
CA ILE A 36 -16.19 -1.79 15.77
C ILE A 36 -15.56 -0.42 15.54
N PHE A 37 -15.19 -0.09 14.29
CA PHE A 37 -14.62 1.22 13.97
C PHE A 37 -15.61 2.36 14.22
N THR A 38 -16.88 2.15 13.87
CA THR A 38 -17.94 3.15 14.09
C THR A 38 -18.13 3.43 15.57
N GLN A 39 -18.30 2.39 16.39
CA GLN A 39 -18.47 2.53 17.84
C GLN A 39 -17.22 3.12 18.52
N SER A 40 -16.03 2.71 18.08
CA SER A 40 -14.76 3.25 18.59
C SER A 40 -14.65 4.75 18.30
N ASN A 41 -14.94 5.17 17.07
CA ASN A 41 -14.90 6.59 16.69
C ASN A 41 -15.99 7.41 17.40
N ASN A 42 -17.20 6.86 17.58
CA ASN A 42 -18.26 7.52 18.35
C ASN A 42 -17.86 7.76 19.81
N THR A 43 -17.12 6.81 20.41
CA THR A 43 -16.62 6.93 21.79
C THR A 43 -15.58 8.05 21.94
N ILE A 44 -14.80 8.34 20.88
CA ILE A 44 -13.78 9.41 20.89
C ILE A 44 -14.42 10.82 20.87
N GLY A 45 -15.68 10.93 20.43
CA GLY A 45 -16.50 12.15 20.45
C GLY A 45 -16.25 13.10 19.26
N GLU A 46 -17.29 13.85 18.86
CA GLU A 46 -17.30 14.69 17.65
C GLU A 46 -16.23 15.82 17.66
N GLY A 47 -15.87 16.34 18.83
CA GLY A 47 -14.81 17.36 18.97
C GLY A 47 -13.40 16.86 18.62
N ASN A 48 -13.23 15.55 18.38
CA ASN A 48 -11.97 14.87 18.15
C ASN A 48 -11.88 14.20 16.76
N GLN A 49 -12.68 14.63 15.78
CA GLN A 49 -12.69 14.09 14.40
C GLN A 49 -11.29 13.92 13.76
N LYS A 50 -10.31 14.78 14.10
CA LYS A 50 -8.92 14.68 13.64
C LYS A 50 -8.20 13.39 14.08
N HIS A 51 -8.78 12.63 15.01
CA HIS A 51 -8.22 11.41 15.58
C HIS A 51 -8.89 10.13 15.06
N TYR A 52 -9.85 10.26 14.13
CA TYR A 52 -10.60 9.11 13.63
C TYR A 52 -9.73 8.30 12.67
N CYS A 53 -9.50 7.03 13.00
CA CYS A 53 -9.01 6.06 12.02
C CYS A 53 -10.23 5.47 11.31
N LEU A 54 -10.22 5.48 9.99
CA LEU A 54 -11.26 4.85 9.20
C LEU A 54 -10.94 3.37 8.97
N ASN A 55 -11.98 2.57 8.82
CA ASN A 55 -11.84 1.22 8.30
C ASN A 55 -11.51 1.29 6.79
N TYR A 56 -10.47 0.58 6.37
CA TYR A 56 -9.98 0.64 5.00
C TYR A 56 -10.73 -0.31 4.07
N LEU A 57 -11.53 -1.25 4.61
CA LEU A 57 -12.41 -2.13 3.84
C LEU A 57 -11.68 -2.88 2.71
N TYR A 58 -10.46 -3.35 3.00
CA TYR A 58 -9.56 -3.92 1.99
C TYR A 58 -10.24 -5.03 1.17
N LYS A 59 -11.02 -5.91 1.82
CA LYS A 59 -11.72 -7.03 1.19
C LYS A 59 -12.81 -6.58 0.21
N GLU A 60 -13.48 -5.47 0.48
CA GLU A 60 -14.56 -4.94 -0.36
C GLU A 60 -14.02 -4.11 -1.52
N LYS A 61 -13.02 -3.26 -1.24
CA LYS A 61 -12.51 -2.26 -2.19
C LYS A 61 -11.56 -2.81 -3.26
N TYR A 62 -10.78 -3.83 -2.93
CA TYR A 62 -9.65 -4.23 -3.77
C TYR A 62 -9.71 -5.68 -4.23
N ASN A 63 -9.36 -5.89 -5.50
CA ASN A 63 -8.94 -7.19 -6.00
C ASN A 63 -7.57 -7.52 -5.37
N ASP A 64 -7.38 -8.77 -4.94
CA ASP A 64 -6.19 -9.26 -4.22
C ASP A 64 -5.66 -8.31 -3.12
N PRO A 65 -6.39 -8.14 -2.00
CA PRO A 65 -6.01 -7.14 -1.01
C PRO A 65 -4.64 -7.38 -0.35
N ASP A 66 -4.16 -8.63 -0.27
CA ASP A 66 -2.79 -8.94 0.16
C ASP A 66 -1.73 -8.23 -0.70
N LYS A 67 -1.93 -8.26 -2.03
CA LYS A 67 -1.03 -7.62 -2.99
C LYS A 67 -1.10 -6.10 -2.85
N ILE A 68 -2.30 -5.53 -2.68
CA ILE A 68 -2.48 -4.09 -2.42
C ILE A 68 -1.80 -3.64 -1.12
N ILE A 69 -1.90 -4.42 -0.04
CA ILE A 69 -1.26 -4.08 1.24
C ILE A 69 0.27 -4.04 1.09
N LYS A 70 0.87 -4.97 0.33
CA LYS A 70 2.31 -4.91 0.01
C LYS A 70 2.69 -3.61 -0.71
N LEU A 71 1.89 -3.18 -1.70
CA LEU A 71 2.12 -1.92 -2.41
C LEU A 71 1.98 -0.70 -1.48
N ILE A 72 0.99 -0.70 -0.59
CA ILE A 72 0.81 0.36 0.43
C ILE A 72 2.03 0.44 1.35
N ASN A 73 2.50 -0.70 1.85
CA ASN A 73 3.67 -0.73 2.73
C ASN A 73 4.91 -0.17 2.01
N LEU A 74 5.11 -0.52 0.73
CA LEU A 74 6.23 0.07 -0.01
C LEU A 74 6.06 1.59 -0.20
N GLU A 75 4.86 2.09 -0.50
CA GLU A 75 4.62 3.54 -0.62
C GLU A 75 4.95 4.29 0.68
N ASP A 76 4.48 3.77 1.81
CA ASP A 76 4.62 4.43 3.11
C ASP A 76 6.07 4.50 3.55
N TYR A 77 6.81 3.39 3.39
CA TYR A 77 8.21 3.30 3.81
C TYR A 77 9.20 3.57 2.68
N MET A 78 8.76 4.07 1.51
CA MET A 78 9.61 4.22 0.32
C MET A 78 10.91 4.98 0.61
N LYS A 79 10.84 6.04 1.43
CA LYS A 79 12.03 6.82 1.81
C LYS A 79 13.06 5.99 2.56
N ASP A 80 12.61 5.14 3.49
CA ASP A 80 13.48 4.29 4.28
C ASP A 80 14.10 3.19 3.41
N PHE A 81 13.29 2.56 2.55
CA PHE A 81 13.77 1.62 1.54
C PHE A 81 14.87 2.22 0.66
N LEU A 82 14.66 3.45 0.14
CA LEU A 82 15.65 4.14 -0.69
C LEU A 82 16.90 4.53 0.10
N SER A 83 16.75 4.91 1.39
CA SER A 83 17.88 5.20 2.27
C SER A 83 18.77 3.98 2.47
N ILE A 84 18.17 2.82 2.76
CA ILE A 84 18.87 1.53 2.89
C ILE A 84 19.57 1.17 1.58
N LEU A 85 18.92 1.39 0.43
CA LEU A 85 19.51 1.08 -0.88
C LEU A 85 20.67 1.99 -1.28
N LYS A 86 20.77 3.20 -0.73
CA LYS A 86 21.94 4.06 -0.94
C LYS A 86 23.17 3.54 -0.20
N ASN A 87 22.98 2.81 0.89
CA ASN A 87 24.06 2.20 1.65
C ASN A 87 24.25 0.73 1.22
N ASN A 88 25.22 0.47 0.34
CA ASN A 88 25.52 -0.90 -0.13
C ASN A 88 26.02 -1.83 0.99
N HIS A 89 26.45 -1.29 2.14
CA HIS A 89 26.90 -2.07 3.30
C HIS A 89 25.78 -2.30 4.33
N ASP A 90 24.58 -1.78 4.09
CA ASP A 90 23.44 -2.06 4.97
C ASP A 90 23.07 -3.54 4.89
N LYS A 91 22.93 -4.20 6.05
CA LYS A 91 22.56 -5.62 6.12
C LYS A 91 21.23 -5.94 5.43
N ASN A 92 20.34 -4.94 5.31
CA ASN A 92 19.04 -5.07 4.67
C ASN A 92 19.04 -4.67 3.19
N HIS A 93 20.17 -4.22 2.63
CA HIS A 93 20.26 -3.73 1.25
C HIS A 93 19.64 -4.71 0.24
N CYS A 94 20.06 -5.97 0.26
CA CYS A 94 19.55 -7.00 -0.65
C CYS A 94 18.07 -7.32 -0.44
N LEU A 95 17.62 -7.34 0.82
CA LEU A 95 16.22 -7.63 1.17
C LEU A 95 15.29 -6.50 0.72
N CYS A 96 15.68 -5.25 0.97
CA CYS A 96 14.97 -4.06 0.50
C CYS A 96 14.88 -4.03 -1.02
N ARG A 97 16.00 -4.33 -1.71
CA ARG A 97 16.01 -4.41 -3.18
C ARG A 97 15.01 -5.48 -3.66
N LYS A 98 15.09 -6.69 -3.10
CA LYS A 98 14.19 -7.80 -3.47
C LYS A 98 12.72 -7.43 -3.28
N PHE A 99 12.38 -6.80 -2.16
CA PHE A 99 11.00 -6.38 -1.88
C PHE A 99 10.48 -5.35 -2.90
N ILE A 100 11.30 -4.38 -3.30
CA ILE A 100 10.93 -3.40 -4.34
C ILE A 100 10.66 -4.10 -5.69
N PHE A 101 11.50 -5.07 -6.07
CA PHE A 101 11.28 -5.86 -7.28
C PHE A 101 9.99 -6.70 -7.20
N GLU A 102 9.70 -7.29 -6.05
CA GLU A 102 8.45 -8.01 -5.82
C GLU A 102 7.23 -7.09 -5.98
N CYS A 103 7.25 -5.90 -5.38
CA CYS A 103 6.16 -4.92 -5.54
C CYS A 103 6.01 -4.45 -6.99
N ALA A 104 7.09 -4.25 -7.73
CA ALA A 104 7.02 -3.90 -9.15
C ALA A 104 6.37 -5.02 -9.99
N ASN A 105 6.72 -6.28 -9.70
CA ASN A 105 6.09 -7.44 -10.34
C ASN A 105 4.59 -7.51 -10.00
N ILE A 106 4.23 -7.36 -8.72
CA ILE A 106 2.84 -7.31 -8.25
C ILE A 106 2.06 -6.23 -9.01
N TYR A 107 2.61 -5.01 -9.11
CA TYR A 107 1.98 -3.93 -9.85
C TYR A 107 1.70 -4.33 -11.31
N ARG A 108 2.70 -4.86 -12.02
CA ARG A 108 2.56 -5.24 -13.44
C ARG A 108 1.51 -6.33 -13.63
N GLU A 109 1.54 -7.37 -12.80
CA GLU A 109 0.54 -8.44 -12.80
C GLU A 109 -0.87 -7.91 -12.57
N MET A 110 -1.08 -7.15 -11.48
CA MET A 110 -2.39 -6.64 -11.12
C MET A 110 -2.91 -5.64 -12.16
N ASN A 111 -2.05 -4.79 -12.71
CA ASN A 111 -2.44 -3.83 -13.73
C ASN A 111 -2.90 -4.54 -15.01
N LYS A 112 -2.17 -5.56 -15.46
CA LYS A 112 -2.56 -6.40 -16.61
C LYS A 112 -3.85 -7.18 -16.34
N MET A 113 -4.02 -7.71 -15.13
CA MET A 113 -5.18 -8.54 -14.81
C MET A 113 -6.46 -7.70 -14.67
N TYR A 114 -6.40 -6.58 -13.96
CA TYR A 114 -7.59 -5.84 -13.52
C TYR A 114 -7.83 -4.51 -14.25
N CYS A 115 -6.82 -3.93 -14.90
CA CYS A 115 -6.87 -2.54 -15.35
C CYS A 115 -6.65 -2.33 -16.85
N THR A 116 -6.54 -3.41 -17.63
CA THR A 116 -6.38 -3.35 -19.09
C THR A 116 -7.52 -4.07 -19.82
N GLY A 117 -8.06 -3.45 -20.87
CA GLY A 117 -9.10 -4.05 -21.72
C GLY A 117 -10.44 -4.25 -21.01
N GLN A 118 -11.16 -5.32 -21.38
CA GLN A 118 -12.52 -5.62 -20.91
C GLN A 118 -12.62 -5.95 -19.41
N THR A 119 -11.51 -6.27 -18.72
CA THR A 119 -11.52 -6.55 -17.27
C THR A 119 -11.73 -5.29 -16.43
N ARG A 120 -11.37 -4.11 -16.96
CA ARG A 120 -11.61 -2.81 -16.30
C ARG A 120 -13.09 -2.47 -16.22
N GLU A 121 -13.88 -2.85 -17.22
CA GLU A 121 -15.31 -2.57 -17.31
C GLU A 121 -16.17 -3.54 -16.50
N SER A 122 -15.62 -4.72 -16.16
CA SER A 122 -16.31 -5.79 -15.43
C SER A 122 -15.89 -5.92 -13.95
N SER A 123 -14.85 -5.20 -13.51
CA SER A 123 -14.39 -5.24 -12.12
C SER A 123 -15.40 -4.59 -11.17
N THR A 124 -15.96 -5.39 -10.26
CA THR A 124 -16.84 -4.91 -9.17
C THR A 124 -16.10 -4.12 -8.08
N LYS A 125 -14.76 -4.16 -8.11
CA LYS A 125 -13.87 -3.52 -7.13
C LYS A 125 -13.11 -2.34 -7.75
N SER A 126 -13.83 -1.23 -7.88
CA SER A 126 -13.40 -0.01 -8.59
C SER A 126 -12.07 0.56 -8.10
N ASP A 127 -11.74 0.35 -6.83
CA ASP A 127 -10.63 1.06 -6.19
C ASP A 127 -9.26 0.45 -6.54
N THR A 128 -9.22 -0.78 -7.05
CA THR A 128 -7.99 -1.47 -7.43
C THR A 128 -7.18 -0.65 -8.43
N CYS A 129 -7.79 -0.26 -9.56
CA CYS A 129 -7.07 0.47 -10.60
C CYS A 129 -6.67 1.87 -10.15
N SER A 130 -7.55 2.57 -9.43
CA SER A 130 -7.23 3.87 -8.83
C SER A 130 -6.02 3.78 -7.90
N LYS A 131 -5.94 2.72 -7.08
CA LYS A 131 -4.80 2.47 -6.20
C LYS A 131 -3.52 2.17 -6.99
N LEU A 132 -3.58 1.35 -8.04
CA LEU A 132 -2.41 1.04 -8.88
C LEU A 132 -1.90 2.29 -9.61
N VAL A 133 -2.78 3.13 -10.16
CA VAL A 133 -2.40 4.40 -10.78
C VAL A 133 -1.67 5.30 -9.77
N ASN A 134 -2.21 5.45 -8.57
CA ASN A 134 -1.58 6.22 -7.51
C ASN A 134 -0.20 5.65 -7.12
N PHE A 135 -0.10 4.33 -6.96
CA PHE A 135 1.17 3.65 -6.70
C PHE A 135 2.22 3.97 -7.77
N ASN A 136 1.85 3.87 -9.05
CA ASN A 136 2.75 4.16 -10.17
C ASN A 136 3.26 5.61 -10.13
N THR A 137 2.37 6.57 -9.88
CA THR A 137 2.74 7.99 -9.76
C THR A 137 3.72 8.23 -8.62
N ILE A 138 3.46 7.67 -7.44
CA ILE A 138 4.32 7.82 -6.27
C ILE A 138 5.69 7.17 -6.52
N PHE A 139 5.69 5.91 -6.97
CA PHE A 139 6.91 5.15 -7.23
C PHE A 139 7.81 5.84 -8.26
N THR A 140 7.24 6.25 -9.40
CA THR A 140 7.97 6.96 -10.46
C THR A 140 8.53 8.30 -9.98
N SER A 141 7.77 9.04 -9.16
CA SER A 141 8.23 10.30 -8.56
C SER A 141 9.46 10.11 -7.68
N TYR A 142 9.46 9.07 -6.83
CA TYR A 142 10.60 8.75 -5.98
C TYR A 142 11.83 8.32 -6.78
N ILE A 143 11.67 7.40 -7.73
CA ILE A 143 12.80 6.91 -8.54
C ILE A 143 13.39 8.02 -9.40
N SER A 144 12.57 8.88 -10.00
CA SER A 144 13.04 9.96 -10.87
C SER A 144 13.92 10.98 -10.13
N ARG A 145 13.71 11.14 -8.82
CA ARG A 145 14.52 12.01 -7.96
C ARG A 145 15.86 11.37 -7.57
N GLU A 146 15.98 10.05 -7.67
CA GLU A 146 17.13 9.27 -7.23
C GLU A 146 17.95 8.75 -8.40
N LYS A 147 18.67 9.65 -9.11
CA LYS A 147 19.47 9.32 -10.30
C LYS A 147 20.38 8.09 -10.14
N LYS A 148 21.03 7.94 -8.97
CA LYS A 148 21.94 6.82 -8.67
C LYS A 148 21.23 5.46 -8.50
N LEU A 149 19.93 5.48 -8.21
CA LEU A 149 19.12 4.28 -8.00
C LEU A 149 18.26 3.94 -9.22
N LYS A 150 18.02 4.90 -10.12
CA LYS A 150 17.19 4.72 -11.33
C LYS A 150 17.63 3.51 -12.17
N GLU A 151 18.92 3.27 -12.30
CA GLU A 151 19.48 2.13 -13.06
C GLU A 151 19.46 0.80 -12.28
N LYS A 152 19.21 0.85 -10.97
CA LYS A 152 19.27 -0.32 -10.07
C LYS A 152 17.89 -0.85 -9.64
N LEU A 153 16.85 -0.06 -9.88
CA LEU A 153 15.47 -0.31 -9.48
C LEU A 153 14.62 -0.71 -10.71
N PRO A 154 13.54 -1.50 -10.50
CA PRO A 154 12.71 -1.97 -11.59
C PRO A 154 11.89 -0.81 -12.18
N SER A 155 11.59 -0.92 -13.48
CA SER A 155 10.55 -0.12 -14.12
C SER A 155 9.17 -0.74 -13.87
N LEU A 156 8.16 0.12 -13.71
CA LEU A 156 6.76 -0.33 -13.61
C LEU A 156 6.10 -0.50 -14.97
N THR A 157 6.60 0.15 -16.02
CA THR A 157 5.97 0.21 -17.34
C THR A 157 6.72 -0.56 -18.42
N SER A 158 7.93 -1.03 -18.13
CA SER A 158 8.69 -1.84 -19.09
C SER A 158 8.17 -3.27 -19.05
N ASN A 159 7.69 -3.77 -20.19
CA ASN A 159 7.75 -5.20 -20.44
C ASN A 159 9.24 -5.50 -20.63
N ASP A 160 9.86 -6.20 -19.70
CA ASP A 160 11.20 -6.77 -19.91
C ASP A 160 11.08 -7.94 -20.90
N ASN A 161 10.68 -7.62 -22.14
CA ASN A 161 10.88 -8.46 -23.32
C ASN A 161 12.12 -7.99 -24.12
N ASP A 162 12.90 -7.05 -23.59
CA ASP A 162 14.12 -6.55 -24.22
C ASP A 162 15.34 -6.81 -23.32
N ILE A 163 15.70 -8.09 -23.11
CA ILE A 163 17.09 -8.60 -23.04
C ILE A 163 17.12 -9.99 -23.67
#